data_AF-A0A3S4Y3I1-F1
#
_entry.id   AF-A0A3S4Y3I1-F1
#
_cell.length_a   1.000
_cell.length_b   1.000
_cell.length_c   1.000
_cell.angle_alpha   90.00
_cell.angle_beta   90.00
_cell.angle_gamma   90.00
#
_symmetry.space_group_name_H-M   'P 1'
#
loop_
_entity.id
_entity.type
_entity.pdbx_description
1 polymer ?
#
loop_
_entity_poly.entity_id
_entity_poly.type
_entity_poly.pdbx_seq_one_letter_code
_entity_poly.pdbx_strand_id
1 'polypeptide(L)'
;MQHTNDERVYFARKLLNELTLPLDTADVTRAREQVRSLSKQYDDYILPRLNALEAPLTVVVGGSTGAGKSTLVNTLMGTPVSRSSALRPTTRQPILLYRAEDSEYLTPNVFCLP
;
A
#
# COMPACT_ATOMS: atom_id res chain seq x y z
N MET A 1 4.61 25.41 -0.83
CA MET A 1 3.36 24.75 -1.25
C MET A 1 3.27 23.31 -0.73
N GLN A 2 4.36 22.53 -0.72
CA GLN A 2 4.36 21.15 -0.18
C GLN A 2 3.94 21.06 1.30
N HIS A 3 4.53 21.90 2.17
CA HIS A 3 4.27 21.90 3.62
C HIS A 3 2.79 22.09 3.99
N THR A 4 2.07 22.95 3.25
CA THR A 4 0.64 23.20 3.48
C THR A 4 -0.25 22.01 3.11
N ASN A 5 0.18 21.19 2.14
CA ASN A 5 -0.56 19.99 1.76
C ASN A 5 -0.37 18.89 2.79
N ASP A 6 0.83 18.74 3.33
CA ASP A 6 1.13 17.73 4.36
C ASP A 6 0.33 18.00 5.64
N GLU A 7 0.29 19.26 6.11
CA GLU A 7 -0.50 19.66 7.29
C GLU A 7 -1.99 19.31 7.16
N ARG A 8 -2.56 19.52 5.97
CA ARG A 8 -3.98 19.20 5.72
C ARG A 8 -4.26 17.70 5.81
N VAL A 9 -3.32 16.87 5.38
CA VAL A 9 -3.48 15.41 5.44
C VAL A 9 -3.38 14.92 6.88
N TYR A 10 -2.40 15.40 7.66
CA TYR A 10 -2.33 15.06 9.08
C TYR A 10 -3.54 15.55 9.86
N PHE A 11 -4.04 16.76 9.55
CA PHE A 11 -5.24 17.29 10.15
C PHE A 11 -6.47 16.43 9.84
N ALA A 12 -6.64 15.99 8.59
CA ALA A 12 -7.73 15.09 8.22
C ALA A 12 -7.67 13.75 8.98
N ARG A 13 -6.47 13.16 9.16
CA ARG A 13 -6.31 11.94 9.96
C ARG A 13 -6.72 12.16 11.43
N LYS A 14 -6.33 13.29 12.00
CA LYS A 14 -6.69 13.67 13.36
C LYS A 14 -8.21 13.77 13.51
N LEU A 15 -8.88 14.45 12.57
CA LEU A 15 -10.34 14.54 12.56
C LEU A 15 -11.03 13.18 12.49
N LEU A 16 -10.52 12.25 11.65
CA LEU A 16 -11.05 10.88 11.59
C LEU A 16 -10.90 10.13 12.92
N ASN A 17 -9.83 10.40 13.69
CA ASN A 17 -9.60 9.80 14.99
C ASN A 17 -10.54 10.35 16.07
N GLU A 18 -10.86 11.64 15.99
CA GLU A 18 -11.72 12.34 16.95
C GLU A 18 -13.21 12.22 16.60
N LEU A 19 -13.54 11.75 15.40
CA LEU A 19 -14.92 11.64 14.93
C LEU A 19 -15.70 10.55 15.69
N THR A 20 -16.62 11.00 16.54
CA THR A 20 -17.59 10.14 17.21
C THR A 20 -18.92 10.14 16.47
N LEU A 21 -19.56 8.98 16.33
CA LEU A 21 -20.89 8.80 15.75
C LEU A 21 -21.87 8.30 16.83
N PRO A 22 -22.34 9.18 17.74
CA PRO A 22 -23.11 8.80 18.92
C PRO A 22 -24.60 8.52 18.63
N LEU A 23 -25.13 9.04 17.52
CA LEU A 23 -26.53 8.87 17.15
C LEU A 23 -26.75 7.50 16.51
N ASP A 24 -27.69 6.73 17.05
CA ASP A 24 -28.09 5.45 16.51
C ASP A 24 -29.11 5.67 15.37
N THR A 25 -28.60 5.73 14.15
CA THR A 25 -29.36 5.94 12.92
C THR A 25 -29.27 4.71 12.04
N ALA A 26 -30.18 4.57 11.07
CA ALA A 26 -30.18 3.41 10.17
C ALA A 26 -28.83 3.19 9.45
N ASP A 27 -28.06 4.27 9.20
CA ASP A 27 -26.78 4.22 8.51
C ASP A 27 -25.55 4.23 9.43
N VAL A 28 -25.72 4.26 10.76
CA VAL A 28 -24.59 4.47 11.70
C VAL A 28 -23.51 3.38 11.58
N THR A 29 -23.90 2.13 11.34
CA THR A 29 -22.97 1.02 11.15
C THR A 29 -22.11 1.23 9.91
N ARG A 30 -22.73 1.60 8.79
CA ARG A 30 -22.02 1.90 7.53
C ARG A 30 -21.09 3.09 7.69
N ALA A 31 -21.53 4.15 8.37
CA ALA A 31 -20.70 5.32 8.63
C ALA A 31 -19.48 4.98 9.48
N ARG A 32 -19.63 4.15 10.52
CA ARG A 32 -18.51 3.65 11.35
C ARG A 32 -17.53 2.81 10.54
N GLU A 33 -18.02 1.94 9.65
CA GLU A 33 -17.18 1.17 8.74
C GLU A 33 -16.40 2.06 7.77
N GLN A 34 -17.03 3.12 7.24
CA GLN A 34 -16.36 4.09 6.39
C GLN A 34 -15.23 4.83 7.14
N VAL A 35 -15.48 5.29 8.36
CA VAL A 35 -14.45 5.95 9.19
C VAL A 35 -13.28 4.99 9.47
N ARG A 36 -13.57 3.72 9.79
CA ARG A 36 -12.54 2.70 10.00
C ARG A 36 -11.74 2.43 8.73
N SER A 37 -12.40 2.29 7.59
CA SER A 37 -11.76 2.03 6.29
C SER A 37 -10.86 3.20 5.87
N LEU A 38 -11.35 4.44 6.01
CA LEU A 38 -10.57 5.64 5.71
C LEU A 38 -9.38 5.79 6.66
N SER A 39 -9.58 5.58 7.96
CA SER A 39 -8.47 5.63 8.94
C SER A 39 -7.38 4.63 8.57
N LYS A 40 -7.77 3.40 8.21
CA LYS A 40 -6.85 2.37 7.75
C LYS A 40 -6.10 2.79 6.48
N GLN A 41 -6.78 3.39 5.50
CA GLN A 41 -6.13 3.87 4.28
C GLN A 41 -5.08 4.95 4.57
N TYR A 42 -5.36 5.83 5.55
CA TYR A 42 -4.37 6.82 5.98
C TYR A 42 -3.14 6.18 6.61
N ASP A 43 -3.36 5.24 7.53
CA ASP A 43 -2.28 4.60 8.28
C ASP A 43 -1.44 3.66 7.40
N ASP A 44 -2.08 2.90 6.52
CA ASP A 44 -1.42 1.87 5.70
C ASP A 44 -0.76 2.43 4.43
N TYR A 45 -1.21 3.58 3.94
CA TYR A 45 -0.80 4.08 2.61
C TYR A 45 -0.47 5.57 2.58
N ILE A 46 -1.39 6.45 3.00
CA ILE A 46 -1.22 7.89 2.77
C ILE A 46 -0.09 8.47 3.63
N LEU A 47 -0.08 8.21 4.94
CA LEU A 47 0.94 8.74 5.85
C LEU A 47 2.32 8.14 5.59
N PRO A 48 2.47 6.81 5.39
CA PRO A 48 3.75 6.24 4.98
C PRO A 48 4.28 6.86 3.68
N ARG A 49 3.40 7.10 2.70
CA ARG A 49 3.79 7.70 1.42
C ARG A 49 4.20 9.16 1.56
N LEU A 50 3.52 9.94 2.40
CA LEU A 50 3.90 11.33 2.67
C LEU A 50 5.25 11.46 3.38
N ASN A 51 5.54 10.56 4.33
CA ASN A 51 6.82 10.52 5.03
C ASN A 51 8.00 10.15 4.12
N ALA A 52 7.72 9.50 2.99
CA ALA A 52 8.72 8.98 2.07
C ALA A 52 8.33 9.31 0.63
N LEU A 53 8.07 10.59 0.32
CA LEU A 53 7.63 11.03 -1.00
C LEU A 53 8.65 10.73 -2.12
N GLU A 54 9.93 10.78 -1.78
CA GLU A 54 11.04 10.43 -2.69
C GLU A 54 11.20 8.90 -2.85
N ALA A 55 10.59 8.11 -1.96
CA ALA A 55 10.65 6.66 -2.07
C ALA A 55 9.79 6.14 -3.23
N PRO A 56 10.19 5.03 -3.88
CA PRO A 56 9.45 4.45 -4.98
C PRO A 56 8.10 3.87 -4.55
N LEU A 57 7.13 3.88 -5.46
CA LEU A 57 5.86 3.20 -5.25
C LEU A 57 6.10 1.67 -5.24
N THR A 58 5.87 1.05 -4.09
CA THR A 58 5.96 -0.41 -3.93
C THR A 58 4.60 -1.05 -4.21
N VAL A 59 4.55 -2.04 -5.10
CA VAL A 59 3.33 -2.77 -5.47
C VAL A 59 3.52 -4.26 -5.22
N VAL A 60 2.58 -4.88 -4.51
CA VAL A 60 2.56 -6.33 -4.29
C VAL A 60 1.52 -6.98 -5.20
N VAL A 61 1.96 -7.88 -6.08
CA VAL A 61 1.07 -8.64 -6.98
C VAL A 61 0.78 -10.03 -6.40
N GLY A 62 -0.41 -10.19 -5.80
CA GLY A 62 -0.91 -11.46 -5.25
C GLY A 62 -1.87 -12.18 -6.21
N GLY A 63 -2.04 -13.50 -6.02
CA GLY A 63 -3.00 -14.31 -6.81
C GLY A 63 -2.60 -15.77 -6.93
N SER A 64 -3.54 -16.63 -7.33
CA SER A 64 -3.33 -18.08 -7.45
C SER A 64 -2.34 -18.45 -8.57
N THR A 65 -1.85 -19.69 -8.55
CA THR A 65 -1.03 -20.24 -9.65
C THR A 65 -1.81 -20.19 -10.95
N GLY A 66 -1.19 -19.71 -12.04
CA GLY A 66 -1.85 -19.60 -13.34
C GLY A 66 -2.71 -18.34 -13.56
N ALA A 67 -2.89 -17.48 -12.55
CA ALA A 67 -3.67 -16.24 -12.65
C ALA A 67 -3.03 -15.12 -13.52
N GLY A 68 -1.96 -15.41 -14.27
CA GLY A 68 -1.35 -14.44 -15.19
C GLY A 68 -0.48 -13.34 -14.54
N LYS A 69 -0.15 -13.43 -13.24
CA LYS A 69 0.70 -12.43 -12.54
C LYS A 69 2.02 -12.13 -13.25
N SER A 70 2.71 -13.15 -13.74
CA SER A 70 3.97 -13.00 -14.48
C SER A 70 3.77 -12.33 -15.84
N THR A 71 2.64 -12.58 -16.51
CA THR A 71 2.28 -11.88 -17.74
C THR A 71 2.07 -10.40 -17.47
N LEU A 72 1.30 -10.06 -16.42
CA LEU A 72 1.07 -8.67 -16.02
C LEU A 72 2.37 -7.94 -15.68
N VAL A 73 3.25 -8.55 -14.87
CA VAL A 73 4.54 -7.96 -14.51
C VAL A 73 5.42 -7.77 -15.75
N ASN A 74 5.52 -8.78 -16.62
CA ASN A 74 6.32 -8.68 -17.85
C ASN A 74 5.78 -7.61 -18.81
N THR A 75 4.46 -7.46 -18.92
CA THR A 75 3.84 -6.40 -19.73
C THR A 75 4.16 -5.01 -19.19
N LEU A 76 4.12 -4.81 -17.86
CA LEU A 76 4.47 -3.53 -17.24
C LEU A 76 5.95 -3.17 -17.41
N MET A 77 6.85 -4.16 -17.41
CA MET A 77 8.29 -3.95 -17.53
C MET A 77 8.76 -3.70 -18.98
N GLY A 78 7.89 -3.87 -19.98
CA GLY A 78 8.21 -3.65 -21.41
C GLY A 78 9.31 -4.56 -21.98
N THR A 79 9.86 -5.45 -21.17
CA THR A 79 10.93 -6.39 -21.49
C THR A 79 10.65 -7.72 -20.77
N PRO A 80 10.92 -8.87 -21.39
CA PRO A 80 10.71 -10.16 -20.73
C PRO A 80 11.79 -10.37 -19.66
N VAL A 81 11.47 -10.02 -18.41
CA VAL A 81 12.42 -10.10 -17.28
C VAL A 81 12.56 -11.53 -16.73
N SER A 82 11.72 -12.49 -17.17
CA SER A 82 11.96 -13.93 -16.96
C SER A 82 11.27 -14.80 -18.02
N ARG A 83 11.83 -15.98 -18.33
CA ARG A 83 11.15 -17.01 -19.17
C ARG A 83 9.79 -17.33 -18.54
N SER A 84 8.79 -17.51 -19.41
CA SER A 84 7.40 -17.88 -19.10
C SER A 84 7.24 -19.30 -18.53
N SER A 85 8.04 -19.68 -17.53
CA SER A 85 7.62 -20.72 -16.59
C SER A 85 7.06 -19.99 -15.39
N ALA A 86 5.84 -20.35 -15.01
CA ALA A 86 5.32 -20.08 -13.69
C ALA A 86 6.45 -20.26 -12.66
N LEU A 87 6.80 -19.22 -11.92
CA LEU A 87 7.33 -19.46 -10.58
C LEU A 87 6.18 -20.10 -9.82
N ARG A 88 6.13 -21.43 -9.92
CA ARG A 88 5.26 -22.26 -9.11
C ARG A 88 5.60 -21.95 -7.66
N PRO A 89 4.59 -22.01 -6.78
CA PRO A 89 4.77 -21.72 -5.37
C PRO A 89 5.45 -22.93 -4.73
N THR A 90 6.76 -22.90 -4.59
CA THR A 90 7.46 -23.90 -3.77
C THR A 90 8.57 -23.20 -3.00
N THR A 91 8.22 -22.74 -1.81
CA THR A 91 9.09 -22.30 -0.69
C THR A 91 9.89 -20.99 -0.83
N ARG A 92 9.40 -19.98 -0.10
CA ARG A 92 10.16 -19.11 0.85
C ARG A 92 10.80 -17.79 0.42
N GLN A 93 10.85 -17.36 -0.84
CA GLN A 93 11.44 -16.04 -1.15
C GLN A 93 10.59 -15.15 -2.06
N PRO A 94 10.17 -13.96 -1.58
CA PRO A 94 9.52 -12.95 -2.42
C PRO A 94 10.51 -12.41 -3.46
N ILE A 95 10.05 -12.22 -4.70
CA ILE A 95 10.82 -11.55 -5.74
C ILE A 95 10.47 -10.06 -5.69
N LEU A 96 11.50 -9.25 -5.45
CA LEU A 96 11.42 -7.79 -5.41
C LEU A 96 12.06 -7.23 -6.69
N LEU A 97 11.27 -6.54 -7.51
CA LEU A 97 11.76 -5.80 -8.67
C LEU A 97 11.84 -4.32 -8.31
N TYR A 98 12.98 -3.70 -8.56
CA TYR A 98 13.26 -2.31 -8.23
C TYR A 98 14.33 -1.75 -9.17
N ARG A 99 14.47 -0.42 -9.25
CA ARG A 99 15.58 0.21 -9.98
C ARG A 99 16.80 0.28 -9.07
N ALA A 100 18.01 0.08 -9.59
CA ALA A 100 19.23 0.06 -8.76
C ALA A 100 19.40 1.33 -7.89
N GLU A 101 19.00 2.49 -8.41
CA GLU A 101 18.97 3.78 -7.72
C GLU A 101 18.09 3.81 -6.46
N ASP A 102 17.08 2.95 -6.41
CA ASP A 102 16.08 2.89 -5.34
C ASP A 102 16.48 1.94 -4.19
N SER A 103 17.66 1.33 -4.25
CA SER A 103 18.09 0.28 -3.32
C SER A 103 18.07 0.70 -1.84
N GLU A 104 18.29 1.99 -1.55
CA GLU A 104 18.28 2.54 -0.19
C GLU A 104 16.91 2.44 0.50
N TYR A 105 15.82 2.42 -0.27
CA TYR A 105 14.44 2.32 0.25
C TYR A 105 13.99 0.89 0.53
N LEU A 106 14.82 -0.12 0.22
CA LEU A 106 14.46 -1.55 0.28
C LEU A 106 15.00 -2.27 1.52
N THR A 107 15.63 -1.54 2.44
CA THR A 107 16.12 -2.09 3.69
C THR A 107 14.93 -2.55 4.56
N PRO A 108 15.00 -3.75 5.19
CA PRO A 108 13.87 -4.31 5.93
C PRO A 108 13.78 -3.66 7.32
N ASN A 109 13.48 -2.37 7.36
CA ASN A 109 12.94 -1.73 8.54
C ASN A 109 11.45 -1.49 8.29
N VAL A 110 10.65 -2.42 8.80
CA VAL A 110 9.31 -2.26 9.41
C VAL A 110 8.54 -3.56 9.20
N PHE A 111 8.60 -4.43 10.21
CA PHE A 111 7.54 -5.37 10.51
C PHE A 111 7.17 -5.14 11.98
N CYS A 112 6.08 -4.41 12.21
CA CYS A 112 5.38 -4.50 13.48
C CYS A 112 3.89 -4.25 13.23
N LEU A 113 3.12 -5.33 13.32
CA LEU A 113 1.68 -5.33 13.60
C LEU A 113 1.41 -6.56 14.47
N PRO A 114 0.46 -6.42 15.40
CA PRO A 114 0.64 -6.05 16.81
C PRO A 114 1.48 -7.02 17.66
#